data_AF-A0A957TEW1-F1
#
_entry.id   AF-A0A957TEW1-F1
#
_cell.length_a   1.000
_cell.length_b   1.000
_cell.length_c   1.000
_cell.angle_alpha   90.00
_cell.angle_beta   90.00
_cell.angle_gamma   90.00
#
_symmetry.space_group_name_H-M   'P 1'
#
loop_
_entity.id
_entity.type
_entity.pdbx_description
1 polymer ?
#
loop_
_entity_poly.entity_id
_entity_poly.type
_entity_poly.pdbx_seq_one_letter_code
_entity_poly.pdbx_strand_id
1 'polypeptide(L)'
;MNSFLRKNFIVIIAFAVMAAFLIAAAQGMEKKDFVITLLRGLAVGSITFLVASGFSLIFGLLDVLNLAHGTLFMIGAYIGWTVVVRPDTFVDLLTPLALIASGFALGDVYPLLASRIRLGSSMRRILPWALILVSLLIFWRILPRYPIAIWDVENYGQSPVTFAFMADSGTRLPVLPAAFTEVTMSSALIGLLLASIVIAFGISLFDTSPRTVKLTWKNFIWFAVALIVAIVGVVFNNAMTDYLF
;
A
#
# COMPACT_ATOMS: atom_id res chain seq x y z
N MET A 1 -50.50 32.63 9.01
CA MET A 1 -49.15 32.03 8.91
C MET A 1 -48.77 31.95 7.44
N ASN A 2 -47.76 32.70 7.00
CA ASN A 2 -47.44 32.89 5.58
C ASN A 2 -47.16 31.54 4.89
N SER A 3 -47.73 31.33 3.69
CA SER A 3 -47.58 30.11 2.85
C SER A 3 -46.13 29.64 2.73
N PHE A 4 -45.19 30.59 2.68
CA PHE A 4 -43.74 30.36 2.68
C PHE A 4 -43.22 29.57 3.89
N LEU A 5 -43.72 29.87 5.10
CA LEU A 5 -43.28 29.22 6.35
C LEU A 5 -43.71 27.75 6.41
N ARG A 6 -44.88 27.40 5.87
CA ARG A 6 -45.33 26.00 5.80
C ARG A 6 -44.54 25.20 4.76
N LYS A 7 -44.25 25.80 3.61
CA LYS A 7 -43.52 25.13 2.51
C LYS A 7 -42.07 24.80 2.88
N ASN A 8 -41.44 25.66 3.69
CA ASN A 8 -40.03 25.53 4.08
C ASN A 8 -39.82 25.10 5.54
N PHE A 9 -40.86 24.62 6.22
CA PHE A 9 -40.84 24.36 7.67
C PHE A 9 -39.71 23.40 8.09
N ILE A 10 -39.48 22.34 7.31
CA ILE A 10 -38.42 21.35 7.57
C ILE A 10 -37.03 22.00 7.50
N VAL A 11 -36.78 22.82 6.48
CA VAL A 11 -35.50 23.52 6.29
C VAL A 11 -35.27 24.51 7.43
N ILE A 12 -36.30 25.28 7.80
CA ILE A 12 -36.23 26.26 8.89
C ILE A 12 -35.92 25.56 10.23
N ILE A 13 -36.57 24.43 10.51
CA ILE A 13 -36.27 23.64 11.72
C ILE A 13 -34.83 23.14 11.69
N ALA A 14 -34.37 22.58 10.57
CA ALA A 14 -33.00 22.08 10.46
C ALA A 14 -31.96 23.17 10.72
N PHE A 15 -32.14 24.36 10.14
CA PHE A 15 -31.29 25.52 10.42
C PHE A 15 -31.37 25.98 11.88
N ALA A 16 -32.57 26.01 12.47
CA ALA A 16 -32.75 26.39 13.87
C ALA A 16 -32.07 25.41 14.83
N VAL A 17 -32.20 24.10 14.57
CA VAL A 17 -31.52 23.05 15.35
C VAL A 17 -30.01 23.18 15.21
N MET A 18 -29.50 23.34 13.98
CA MET A 18 -28.06 23.51 13.74
C MET A 18 -27.51 24.75 14.45
N ALA A 19 -28.23 25.88 14.41
CA ALA A 19 -27.85 27.10 15.11
C ALA A 19 -27.86 26.91 16.63
N ALA A 20 -28.85 26.22 17.18
CA ALA A 20 -28.92 25.91 18.61
C ALA A 20 -27.72 25.06 19.06
N PHE A 21 -27.37 24.01 18.30
CA PHE A 21 -26.18 23.21 18.57
C PHE A 21 -24.89 24.02 18.48
N LEU A 22 -24.76 24.91 17.49
CA LEU A 22 -23.58 25.74 17.32
C LEU A 22 -23.41 26.73 18.49
N ILE A 23 -24.51 27.34 18.94
CA ILE A 23 -24.51 28.21 20.12
C ILE A 23 -24.16 27.41 21.38
N ALA A 24 -24.76 26.24 21.57
CA ALA A 24 -24.46 25.38 22.71
C ALA A 24 -22.99 24.93 22.72
N ALA A 25 -22.43 24.58 21.56
CA ALA A 25 -21.02 24.19 21.44
C ALA A 25 -20.05 25.36 21.65
N ALA A 26 -20.46 26.59 21.29
CA ALA A 26 -19.65 27.79 21.49
C ALA A 26 -19.61 28.26 22.96
N GLN A 27 -20.53 27.79 23.81
CA GLN A 27 -20.54 28.13 25.24
C GLN A 27 -19.30 27.55 25.93
N GLY A 28 -18.39 28.44 26.34
CA GLY A 28 -17.15 28.07 27.03
C GLY A 28 -15.90 28.02 26.14
N MET A 29 -16.02 28.28 24.83
CA MET A 29 -14.86 28.37 23.93
C MET A 29 -14.22 29.76 23.93
N GLU A 30 -12.89 29.81 23.79
CA GLU A 30 -12.19 31.07 23.51
C GLU A 30 -12.54 31.57 22.09
N LYS A 31 -12.60 32.90 21.88
CA LYS A 31 -12.97 33.49 20.57
C LYS A 31 -12.09 32.98 19.43
N LYS A 32 -10.80 32.74 19.70
CA LYS A 32 -9.84 32.20 18.75
C LYS A 32 -10.20 30.78 18.33
N ASP A 33 -10.50 29.90 19.29
CA ASP A 33 -10.84 28.50 19.02
C ASP A 33 -12.18 28.36 18.30
N PHE A 34 -13.14 29.23 18.60
CA PHE A 34 -14.40 29.31 17.87
C PHE A 34 -14.17 29.63 16.39
N VAL A 35 -13.37 30.66 16.10
CA VAL A 35 -13.04 31.05 14.71
C VAL A 35 -12.28 29.93 13.99
N ILE A 36 -11.28 29.32 14.64
CA ILE A 36 -10.52 28.20 14.06
C ILE A 36 -11.44 27.02 13.76
N THR A 37 -12.33 26.65 14.69
CA THR A 37 -13.27 25.53 14.51
C THR A 37 -14.25 25.80 13.37
N LEU A 38 -14.75 27.04 13.26
CA LEU A 38 -15.66 27.44 12.20
C LEU A 38 -14.97 27.41 10.82
N LEU A 39 -13.72 27.89 10.74
CA LEU A 39 -12.90 27.79 9.53
C LEU A 39 -12.57 26.35 9.17
N ARG A 40 -12.27 25.48 10.15
CA ARG A 40 -12.05 24.04 9.93
C ARG A 40 -13.31 23.38 9.37
N GLY A 41 -14.48 23.66 9.96
CA GLY A 41 -15.76 23.16 9.47
C GLY A 41 -16.06 23.61 8.04
N LEU A 42 -15.83 24.89 7.73
CA LEU A 42 -16.00 25.43 6.37
C LEU A 42 -15.00 24.80 5.39
N ALA A 43 -13.74 24.63 5.77
CA ALA A 43 -12.72 24.02 4.92
C ALA A 43 -13.07 22.57 4.58
N VAL A 44 -13.40 21.77 5.60
CA VAL A 44 -13.83 20.38 5.42
C VAL A 44 -15.10 20.32 4.55
N GLY A 45 -16.11 21.14 4.87
CA GLY A 45 -17.35 21.20 4.10
C GLY A 45 -17.13 21.63 2.64
N SER A 46 -16.23 22.58 2.38
CA SER A 46 -15.91 23.06 1.03
C SER A 46 -15.22 21.97 0.21
N ILE A 47 -14.28 21.24 0.80
CA ILE A 47 -13.61 20.10 0.14
C ILE A 47 -14.64 19.00 -0.15
N THR A 48 -15.49 18.65 0.82
CA THR A 48 -16.53 17.64 0.61
C THR A 48 -17.54 18.07 -0.47
N PHE A 49 -17.95 19.34 -0.48
CA PHE A 49 -18.83 19.89 -1.52
C PHE A 49 -18.17 19.86 -2.91
N LEU A 50 -16.90 20.26 -3.00
CA LEU A 50 -16.14 20.23 -4.25
C LEU A 50 -16.04 18.81 -4.80
N VAL A 51 -15.74 17.83 -3.94
CA VAL A 51 -15.72 16.41 -4.31
C VAL A 51 -17.10 15.93 -4.78
N ALA A 52 -18.16 16.23 -4.02
CA ALA A 52 -19.53 15.82 -4.36
C ALA A 52 -20.03 16.46 -5.67
N SER A 53 -19.74 17.73 -5.90
CA SER A 53 -20.11 18.44 -7.14
C SER A 53 -19.32 17.93 -8.34
N GLY A 54 -18.02 17.68 -8.19
CA GLY A 54 -17.20 17.06 -9.24
C GLY A 54 -17.69 15.66 -9.61
N PHE A 55 -18.11 14.88 -8.62
CA PHE A 55 -18.71 13.56 -8.82
C PHE A 55 -20.05 13.64 -9.56
N SER A 56 -20.91 14.59 -9.20
CA SER A 56 -22.17 14.86 -9.91
C SER A 56 -21.93 15.30 -11.36
N LEU A 57 -20.88 16.06 -11.64
CA LEU A 57 -20.54 16.54 -12.99
C LEU A 57 -20.01 15.41 -13.88
N ILE A 58 -19.10 14.58 -13.34
CA ILE A 58 -18.58 13.39 -14.04
C ILE A 58 -19.73 12.42 -14.37
N PHE A 59 -20.65 12.19 -13.44
CA PHE A 59 -21.81 11.34 -13.64
C PHE A 59 -22.85 11.90 -14.60
N GLY A 60 -23.08 13.21 -14.56
CA GLY A 60 -24.02 13.86 -15.47
C GLY A 60 -23.57 13.85 -16.93
N LEU A 61 -22.30 13.54 -17.23
CA LEU A 61 -21.73 13.60 -18.58
C LEU A 61 -21.25 12.26 -19.13
N LEU A 62 -20.77 11.34 -18.30
CA LEU A 62 -20.12 10.10 -18.77
C LEU A 62 -20.99 8.83 -18.62
N ASP A 63 -22.13 8.89 -17.94
CA ASP A 63 -23.04 7.75 -17.66
C ASP A 63 -22.38 6.46 -17.10
N VAL A 64 -21.11 6.55 -16.65
CA VAL A 64 -20.33 5.43 -16.12
C VAL A 64 -19.68 5.85 -14.80
N LEU A 65 -19.89 5.02 -13.77
CA LEU A 65 -19.33 5.21 -12.43
C LEU A 65 -17.91 4.65 -12.35
N ASN A 66 -16.89 5.49 -12.53
CA ASN A 66 -15.49 5.08 -12.32
C ASN A 66 -14.94 5.61 -10.98
N LEU A 67 -14.82 4.71 -10.00
CA LEU A 67 -14.23 5.00 -8.68
C LEU A 67 -12.72 4.71 -8.59
N ALA A 68 -12.07 4.34 -9.70
CA ALA A 68 -10.66 3.97 -9.68
C ALA A 68 -9.75 5.08 -9.10
N HIS A 69 -10.10 6.35 -9.33
CA HIS A 69 -9.33 7.45 -8.76
C HIS A 69 -9.44 7.52 -7.23
N GLY A 70 -10.65 7.35 -6.69
CA GLY A 70 -10.89 7.34 -5.25
C GLY A 70 -10.22 6.14 -4.56
N THR A 71 -10.25 4.97 -5.19
CA THR A 71 -9.59 3.78 -4.63
C THR A 71 -8.06 3.92 -4.64
N LEU A 72 -7.45 4.46 -5.71
CA LEU A 72 -6.02 4.75 -5.74
C LEU A 72 -5.61 5.79 -4.70
N PHE A 73 -6.40 6.84 -4.52
CA PHE A 73 -6.18 7.84 -3.46
C PHE A 73 -6.23 7.20 -2.07
N MET A 74 -7.24 6.38 -1.79
CA MET A 74 -7.39 5.69 -0.50
C MET A 74 -6.22 4.74 -0.21
N ILE A 75 -5.75 3.99 -1.21
CA ILE A 75 -4.58 3.11 -1.06
C ILE A 75 -3.34 3.94 -0.74
N GLY A 76 -3.09 5.02 -1.49
CA GLY A 76 -1.94 5.91 -1.25
C GLY A 76 -1.99 6.55 0.14
N ALA A 77 -3.16 7.04 0.56
CA ALA A 77 -3.36 7.62 1.89
C ALA A 77 -3.11 6.60 3.01
N TYR A 78 -3.61 5.36 2.85
CA TYR A 78 -3.39 4.30 3.83
C TYR A 78 -1.92 3.88 3.90
N ILE A 79 -1.21 3.79 2.78
CA ILE A 79 0.24 3.51 2.76
C ILE A 79 1.00 4.62 3.48
N GLY A 80 0.74 5.88 3.14
CA GLY A 80 1.41 7.03 3.77
C GLY A 80 1.14 7.11 5.27
N TRP A 81 -0.12 6.92 5.68
CA TRP A 81 -0.49 6.84 7.09
C TRP A 81 0.21 5.69 7.81
N THR A 82 0.24 4.49 7.22
CA THR A 82 0.93 3.32 7.80
C THR A 82 2.41 3.60 7.99
N VAL A 83 3.09 4.24 7.03
CA VAL A 83 4.53 4.56 7.14
C VAL A 83 4.81 5.54 8.29
N VAL A 84 3.91 6.51 8.53
CA VAL A 84 4.07 7.50 9.61
C VAL A 84 3.87 6.88 10.99
N VAL A 85 2.90 5.97 11.09
CA VAL A 85 2.40 5.43 12.35
C VAL A 85 3.10 4.11 12.74
N ARG A 86 3.46 3.31 11.73
CA ARG A 86 4.16 2.02 11.83
C ARG A 86 5.28 1.92 10.80
N PRO A 87 6.38 2.66 10.99
CA PRO A 87 7.53 2.59 10.09
C PRO A 87 8.18 1.20 10.06
N ASP A 88 8.03 0.39 11.12
CA ASP A 88 8.42 -1.02 11.20
C ASP A 88 7.83 -1.85 10.05
N THR A 89 6.53 -1.71 9.79
CA THR A 89 5.85 -2.42 8.69
C THR A 89 6.51 -2.11 7.35
N PHE A 90 6.89 -0.85 7.13
CA PHE A 90 7.56 -0.44 5.90
C PHE A 90 8.95 -1.06 5.76
N VAL A 91 9.75 -1.03 6.83
CA VAL A 91 11.10 -1.62 6.85
C VAL A 91 11.04 -3.14 6.62
N ASP A 92 10.10 -3.84 7.25
CA ASP A 92 9.89 -5.28 7.09
C ASP A 92 9.56 -5.66 5.64
N LEU A 93 8.79 -4.82 4.94
CA LEU A 93 8.39 -5.00 3.54
C LEU A 93 9.52 -4.74 2.55
N LEU A 94 10.56 -3.98 2.89
CA LEU A 94 11.66 -3.65 1.98
C LEU A 94 12.34 -4.91 1.45
N THR A 95 12.62 -5.87 2.34
CA THR A 95 13.32 -7.11 1.99
C THR A 95 12.54 -7.96 0.98
N PRO A 96 11.30 -8.41 1.25
CA PRO A 96 10.57 -9.26 0.33
C PRO A 96 10.32 -8.55 -1.01
N LEU A 97 10.02 -7.25 -1.00
CA LEU A 97 9.84 -6.47 -2.23
C LEU A 97 11.13 -6.36 -3.04
N ALA A 98 12.27 -6.08 -2.39
CA ALA A 98 13.56 -5.99 -3.05
C ALA A 98 14.00 -7.34 -3.63
N LEU A 99 13.76 -8.45 -2.92
CA LEU A 99 14.04 -9.79 -3.44
C LEU A 99 13.17 -10.13 -4.66
N ILE A 100 11.87 -9.84 -4.60
CA ILE A 100 10.98 -10.04 -5.75
C ILE A 100 11.45 -9.19 -6.94
N ALA A 101 11.75 -7.91 -6.71
CA ALA A 101 12.25 -7.01 -7.75
C ALA A 101 13.59 -7.47 -8.34
N SER A 102 14.47 -8.08 -7.52
CA SER A 102 15.76 -8.59 -7.98
C SER A 102 15.59 -9.62 -9.10
N GLY A 103 14.68 -10.59 -8.96
CA GLY A 103 14.40 -11.56 -10.03
C GLY A 103 14.03 -10.87 -11.34
N PHE A 104 13.13 -9.89 -11.31
CA PHE A 104 12.72 -9.18 -12.52
C PHE A 104 13.80 -8.25 -13.10
N ALA A 105 14.76 -7.78 -12.29
CA ALA A 105 15.85 -6.91 -12.75
C ALA A 105 16.76 -7.60 -13.79
N LEU A 106 16.85 -8.93 -13.80
CA LEU A 106 17.62 -9.70 -14.78
C LEU A 106 16.86 -9.96 -16.10
N GLY A 107 15.87 -9.14 -16.42
CA GLY A 107 14.97 -9.28 -17.58
C GLY A 107 15.66 -9.58 -18.92
N ASP A 108 16.82 -8.98 -19.20
CA ASP A 108 17.56 -9.22 -20.46
C ASP A 108 18.32 -10.56 -20.48
N VAL A 109 18.64 -11.14 -19.32
CA VAL A 109 19.38 -12.41 -19.22
C VAL A 109 18.47 -13.59 -19.58
N TYR A 110 17.20 -13.52 -19.21
CA TYR A 110 16.27 -14.63 -19.37
C TYR A 110 15.97 -15.00 -20.83
N PRO A 111 15.71 -14.05 -21.76
CA PRO A 111 15.55 -14.36 -23.18
C PRO A 111 16.79 -15.00 -23.80
N LEU A 112 18.00 -14.60 -23.37
CA LEU A 112 19.24 -15.19 -23.83
C LEU A 112 19.36 -16.65 -23.37
N LEU A 113 19.06 -16.92 -22.11
CA LEU A 113 19.01 -18.28 -21.57
C LEU A 113 17.94 -19.12 -22.27
N ALA A 114 16.74 -18.56 -22.45
CA ALA A 114 15.63 -19.21 -23.13
C ALA A 114 15.98 -19.56 -24.58
N SER A 115 16.70 -18.69 -25.30
CA SER A 115 17.13 -18.94 -26.69
C SER A 115 18.12 -20.10 -26.83
N ARG A 116 18.90 -20.40 -25.79
CA ARG A 116 19.83 -21.55 -25.76
C ARG A 116 19.12 -22.87 -25.54
N ILE A 117 17.92 -22.85 -24.96
CA ILE A 117 17.17 -24.06 -24.63
C ILE A 117 16.23 -24.38 -25.79
N ARG A 118 16.56 -25.45 -26.53
CA ARG A 118 15.70 -25.95 -27.62
C ARG A 118 14.58 -26.81 -27.02
N LEU A 119 13.43 -26.20 -26.76
CA LEU A 119 12.24 -26.91 -26.27
C LEU A 119 11.43 -27.49 -27.43
N GLY A 120 10.93 -28.71 -27.26
CA GLY A 120 9.90 -29.27 -28.14
C GLY A 120 8.59 -28.48 -28.07
N SER A 121 7.75 -28.58 -29.11
CA SER A 121 6.49 -27.82 -29.25
C SER A 121 5.56 -27.96 -28.04
N SER A 122 5.38 -29.17 -27.51
CA SER A 122 4.55 -29.42 -26.33
C SER A 122 5.16 -28.85 -25.05
N MET A 123 6.47 -29.04 -24.85
CA MET A 123 7.16 -28.57 -23.64
C MET A 123 7.18 -27.04 -23.56
N ARG A 124 7.25 -26.35 -24.69
CA ARG A 124 7.20 -24.88 -24.75
C ARG A 124 5.86 -24.31 -24.26
N ARG A 125 4.77 -25.07 -24.38
CA ARG A 125 3.46 -24.65 -23.87
C ARG A 125 3.29 -24.95 -22.38
N ILE A 126 3.91 -26.02 -21.87
CA ILE A 126 3.69 -26.50 -20.50
C ILE A 126 4.70 -25.90 -19.51
N LEU A 127 5.99 -25.84 -19.90
CA LEU A 127 7.08 -25.44 -19.02
C LEU A 127 6.93 -24.02 -18.42
N PRO A 128 6.56 -22.98 -19.19
CA PRO A 128 6.38 -21.63 -18.62
C PRO A 128 5.34 -21.62 -17.50
N TRP A 129 4.19 -22.27 -17.74
CA TRP A 129 3.12 -22.40 -16.75
C TRP A 129 3.55 -23.22 -15.53
N ALA A 130 4.29 -24.31 -15.73
CA ALA A 130 4.82 -25.11 -14.63
C ALA A 130 5.77 -24.30 -13.75
N LEU A 131 6.69 -23.51 -14.33
CA LEU A 131 7.62 -22.65 -13.59
C LEU A 131 6.89 -21.55 -12.81
N ILE A 132 5.92 -20.89 -13.44
CA ILE A 132 5.09 -19.87 -12.78
C ILE A 132 4.33 -20.51 -11.61
N LEU A 133 3.72 -21.67 -11.80
CA LEU A 133 2.98 -22.38 -10.75
C LEU A 133 3.90 -22.76 -9.59
N VAL A 134 5.07 -23.31 -9.86
CA VAL A 134 6.07 -23.63 -8.82
C VAL A 134 6.49 -22.38 -8.05
N SER A 135 6.78 -21.28 -8.74
CA SER A 135 7.11 -20.02 -8.05
C SER A 135 5.96 -19.49 -7.20
N LEU A 136 4.72 -19.56 -7.69
CA LEU A 136 3.55 -19.11 -6.94
C LEU A 136 3.33 -19.97 -5.69
N LEU A 137 3.60 -21.28 -5.76
CA LEU A 137 3.56 -22.16 -4.59
C LEU A 137 4.63 -21.78 -3.55
N ILE A 138 5.84 -21.44 -3.98
CA ILE A 138 6.90 -20.97 -3.09
C ILE A 138 6.50 -19.65 -2.43
N PHE A 139 6.02 -18.68 -3.22
CA PHE A 139 5.53 -17.41 -2.68
C PHE A 139 4.38 -17.60 -1.69
N TRP A 140 3.40 -18.44 -2.03
CA TRP A 140 2.28 -18.76 -1.17
C TRP A 140 2.70 -19.44 0.14
N ARG A 141 3.78 -20.22 0.12
CA ARG A 141 4.33 -20.83 1.33
C ARG A 141 5.12 -19.83 2.19
N ILE A 142 5.86 -18.90 1.59
CA ILE A 142 6.79 -18.03 2.32
C ILE A 142 6.14 -16.72 2.75
N LEU A 143 5.45 -16.00 1.85
CA LEU A 143 4.95 -14.64 2.13
C LEU A 143 4.02 -14.56 3.35
N PRO A 144 3.05 -15.48 3.57
CA PRO A 144 2.19 -15.41 4.76
C PRO A 144 2.94 -15.68 6.08
N ARG A 145 4.13 -16.28 6.00
CA ARG A 145 4.95 -16.63 7.17
C ARG A 145 6.15 -15.71 7.34
N TYR A 146 6.35 -14.77 6.42
CA TYR A 146 7.41 -13.79 6.54
C TYR A 146 7.04 -12.85 7.68
N PRO A 147 7.95 -12.57 8.62
CA PRO A 147 7.65 -11.70 9.74
C PRO A 147 7.42 -10.28 9.22
N ILE A 148 6.18 -9.82 9.29
CA ILE A 148 5.78 -8.45 8.99
C ILE A 148 5.07 -7.94 10.22
N ALA A 149 5.61 -6.90 10.84
CA ALA A 149 4.92 -6.20 11.90
C ALA A 149 3.66 -5.55 11.31
N ILE A 150 2.50 -5.98 11.79
CA ILE A 150 1.19 -5.47 11.37
C ILE A 150 0.30 -5.33 12.61
N TRP A 151 -0.88 -4.74 12.41
CA TRP A 151 -1.92 -4.60 13.43
C TRP A 151 -2.34 -5.96 13.97
N ASP A 152 -2.44 -6.05 15.30
CA ASP A 152 -3.00 -7.22 15.97
C ASP A 152 -4.52 -7.04 16.07
N VAL A 153 -5.26 -7.97 15.47
CA VAL A 153 -6.73 -7.93 15.44
C VAL A 153 -7.33 -8.34 16.79
N GLU A 154 -6.59 -9.13 17.57
CA GLU A 154 -7.02 -9.61 18.89
C GLU A 154 -6.72 -8.59 19.99
N ASN A 155 -5.75 -7.71 19.77
CA ASN A 155 -5.34 -6.69 20.71
C ASN A 155 -5.78 -5.28 20.28
N TYR A 156 -6.87 -4.79 20.87
CA TYR A 156 -7.36 -3.43 20.62
C TYR A 156 -6.31 -2.35 20.94
N GLY A 157 -5.42 -2.60 21.91
CA GLY A 157 -4.30 -1.72 22.24
C GLY A 157 -3.29 -1.55 21.11
N GLN A 158 -3.26 -2.46 20.14
CA GLN A 158 -2.45 -2.39 18.92
C GLN A 158 -3.29 -2.22 17.64
N SER A 159 -4.51 -1.69 17.79
CA SER A 159 -5.37 -1.39 16.65
C SER A 159 -4.93 -0.14 15.88
N PRO A 160 -5.27 -0.03 14.58
CA PRO A 160 -5.02 1.17 13.77
C PRO A 160 -5.44 2.48 14.45
N VAL A 161 -6.57 2.46 15.16
CA VAL A 161 -7.13 3.64 15.83
C VAL A 161 -6.26 4.07 17.01
N THR A 162 -5.80 3.13 17.83
CA THR A 162 -4.95 3.42 19.00
C THR A 162 -3.63 4.06 18.58
N PHE A 163 -3.03 3.51 17.52
CA PHE A 163 -1.81 4.02 16.95
C PHE A 163 -1.99 5.40 16.29
N ALA A 164 -3.12 5.65 15.60
CA ALA A 164 -3.46 6.98 15.09
C ALA A 164 -3.63 8.01 16.21
N PHE A 165 -4.32 7.62 17.29
CA PHE A 165 -4.53 8.49 18.45
C PHE A 165 -3.21 8.83 19.15
N MET A 166 -2.32 7.85 19.32
CA MET A 166 -0.99 8.10 19.88
C MET A 166 -0.15 9.02 18.99
N ALA A 167 -0.15 8.78 17.67
CA ALA A 167 0.57 9.62 16.73
C ALA A 167 0.07 11.08 16.78
N ASP A 168 -1.24 11.30 16.92
CA ASP A 168 -1.83 12.64 17.08
C ASP A 168 -1.47 13.29 18.43
N SER A 169 -1.31 12.49 19.49
CA SER A 169 -0.82 12.98 20.79
C SER A 169 0.69 13.19 20.86
N GLY A 170 1.42 12.98 19.75
CA GLY A 170 2.87 13.12 19.66
C GLY A 170 3.65 12.00 20.35
N THR A 171 2.98 10.88 20.66
CA THR A 171 3.59 9.70 21.27
C THR A 171 3.54 8.51 20.31
N ARG A 172 4.37 7.49 20.54
CA ARG A 172 4.38 6.28 19.71
C ARG A 172 4.34 5.06 20.61
N LEU A 173 3.56 4.04 20.22
CA LEU A 173 3.55 2.77 20.94
C LEU A 173 4.90 2.08 20.75
N PRO A 174 5.52 1.54 21.80
CA PRO A 174 6.67 0.67 21.66
C PRO A 174 6.22 -0.61 20.95
N VAL A 175 6.72 -0.83 19.73
CA VAL A 175 6.43 -2.03 18.93
C VAL A 175 7.52 -3.07 19.14
N LEU A 176 7.10 -4.34 19.29
CA LEU A 176 8.03 -5.45 19.36
C LEU A 176 8.47 -5.81 17.92
N PRO A 177 9.77 -5.96 17.65
CA PRO A 177 10.25 -6.32 16.32
C PRO A 177 9.72 -7.70 15.90
N ALA A 178 9.27 -7.81 14.65
CA ALA A 178 8.74 -9.07 14.11
C ALA A 178 9.88 -10.09 13.94
N ALA A 179 9.84 -11.18 14.70
CA ALA A 179 10.87 -12.21 14.67
C ALA A 179 10.49 -13.37 13.72
N PHE A 180 11.51 -13.98 13.10
CA PHE A 180 11.39 -15.19 12.29
C PHE A 180 11.04 -16.42 13.16
N THR A 181 9.76 -16.60 13.49
CA THR A 181 9.26 -17.71 14.32
C THR A 181 8.80 -18.92 13.50
N GLU A 182 8.13 -18.68 12.37
CA GLU A 182 7.55 -19.75 11.54
C GLU A 182 8.47 -20.29 10.44
N VAL A 183 9.43 -19.47 9.99
CA VAL A 183 10.34 -19.79 8.88
C VAL A 183 11.74 -19.28 9.22
N THR A 184 12.77 -20.07 8.92
CA THR A 184 14.16 -19.63 9.07
C THR A 184 14.47 -18.46 8.12
N MET A 185 15.19 -17.45 8.60
CA MET A 185 15.62 -16.31 7.78
C MET A 185 16.24 -16.72 6.44
N SER A 186 17.15 -17.70 6.44
CA SER A 186 17.81 -18.18 5.22
C SER A 186 16.85 -18.80 4.21
N SER A 187 15.87 -19.60 4.64
CA SER A 187 14.91 -20.23 3.74
C SER A 187 13.91 -19.22 3.18
N ALA A 188 13.54 -18.20 3.96
CA ALA A 188 12.73 -17.09 3.48
C ALA A 188 13.45 -16.30 2.38
N LEU A 189 14.70 -15.88 2.63
CA LEU A 189 15.49 -15.09 1.67
C LEU A 189 15.77 -15.86 0.38
N ILE A 190 16.29 -17.09 0.50
CA ILE A 190 16.62 -17.93 -0.65
C ILE A 190 15.36 -18.29 -1.41
N GLY A 191 14.27 -18.65 -0.70
CA GLY A 191 13.03 -19.04 -1.34
C GLY A 191 12.36 -17.89 -2.11
N LEU A 192 12.34 -16.68 -1.56
CA LEU A 192 11.81 -15.49 -2.26
C LEU A 192 12.65 -15.12 -3.48
N LEU A 193 13.98 -15.16 -3.35
CA LEU A 193 14.89 -14.90 -4.46
C LEU A 193 14.72 -15.94 -5.58
N LEU A 194 14.71 -17.23 -5.23
CA LEU A 194 14.55 -18.30 -6.21
C LEU A 194 13.19 -18.23 -6.89
N ALA A 195 12.11 -18.00 -6.14
CA ALA A 195 10.77 -17.80 -6.69
C ALA A 195 10.78 -16.64 -7.70
N SER A 196 11.35 -15.49 -7.33
CA SER A 196 11.43 -14.32 -8.20
C SER A 196 12.18 -14.58 -9.52
N ILE A 197 13.28 -15.32 -9.48
CA ILE A 197 14.07 -15.67 -10.67
C ILE A 197 13.29 -16.68 -11.53
N VAL A 198 12.67 -17.69 -10.91
CA VAL A 198 11.93 -18.74 -11.60
C VAL A 198 10.69 -18.18 -12.29
N ILE A 199 9.94 -17.27 -11.65
CA ILE A 199 8.77 -16.65 -12.28
C ILE A 199 9.17 -15.72 -13.43
N ALA A 200 10.21 -14.90 -13.25
CA ALA A 200 10.69 -14.00 -14.30
C ALA A 200 11.21 -14.78 -15.51
N PHE A 201 11.95 -15.87 -15.27
CA PHE A 201 12.38 -16.78 -16.33
C PHE A 201 11.19 -17.50 -17.00
N GLY A 202 10.23 -17.99 -16.20
CA GLY A 202 8.99 -18.60 -16.68
C GLY A 202 8.22 -17.69 -17.64
N ILE A 203 8.07 -16.41 -17.29
CA ILE A 203 7.41 -15.41 -18.14
C ILE A 203 8.19 -15.18 -19.44
N SER A 204 9.52 -15.12 -19.37
CA SER A 204 10.36 -14.87 -20.55
C SER A 204 10.25 -15.96 -21.62
N LEU A 205 9.93 -17.19 -21.24
CA LEU A 205 9.79 -18.33 -22.16
C LEU A 205 8.58 -18.21 -23.09
N PHE A 206 7.60 -17.37 -22.75
CA PHE A 206 6.47 -17.07 -23.64
C PHE A 206 6.87 -16.19 -24.83
N ASP A 207 7.88 -15.32 -24.66
CA ASP A 207 8.31 -14.46 -25.75
C ASP A 207 9.04 -15.28 -26.82
N THR A 208 8.41 -15.36 -27.98
CA THR A 208 8.85 -16.17 -29.12
C THR A 208 9.69 -15.34 -30.09
N SER A 209 9.73 -14.03 -29.89
CA SER A 209 10.28 -13.09 -30.84
C SER A 209 11.79 -13.17 -30.83
N PRO A 210 12.47 -13.26 -32.00
CA PRO A 210 13.92 -13.15 -32.08
C PRO A 210 14.32 -11.72 -31.73
N ARG A 211 14.46 -11.43 -30.43
CA ARG A 211 15.02 -10.16 -29.97
C ARG A 211 16.54 -10.26 -30.09
N THR A 212 17.15 -9.29 -30.76
CA THR A 212 18.58 -9.01 -30.61
C THR A 212 18.78 -8.36 -29.23
N VAL A 213 18.77 -9.18 -28.17
CA VAL A 213 18.95 -8.67 -26.80
C VAL A 213 20.41 -8.28 -26.62
N LYS A 214 20.67 -6.98 -26.44
CA LYS A 214 21.98 -6.49 -26.02
C LYS A 214 22.05 -6.58 -24.49
N LEU A 215 22.98 -7.39 -23.98
CA LEU A 215 23.28 -7.45 -22.55
C LEU A 215 23.71 -6.07 -22.06
N THR A 216 22.84 -5.43 -21.28
CA THR A 216 23.16 -4.14 -20.66
C THR A 216 23.63 -4.38 -19.24
N TRP A 217 24.84 -3.91 -18.91
CA TRP A 217 25.40 -4.00 -17.55
C TRP A 217 24.50 -3.38 -16.47
N LYS A 218 23.64 -2.43 -16.85
CA LYS A 218 22.65 -1.80 -15.96
C LYS A 218 21.74 -2.81 -15.25
N ASN A 219 21.36 -3.92 -15.90
CA ASN A 219 20.46 -4.89 -15.28
C ASN A 219 21.13 -5.67 -14.14
N PHE A 220 22.41 -5.99 -14.29
CA PHE A 220 23.21 -6.58 -13.21
C PHE A 220 23.42 -5.59 -12.06
N ILE A 221 23.57 -4.30 -12.37
CA ILE A 221 23.63 -3.25 -11.35
C ILE A 221 22.32 -3.20 -10.58
N TRP A 222 21.17 -3.14 -11.26
CA TRP A 222 19.85 -3.11 -10.60
C TRP A 222 19.59 -4.39 -9.78
N PHE A 223 19.99 -5.55 -10.28
CA PHE A 223 19.94 -6.80 -9.53
C PHE A 223 20.78 -6.73 -8.25
N ALA A 224 22.03 -6.29 -8.36
CA ALA A 224 22.93 -6.15 -7.22
C ALA A 224 22.42 -5.13 -6.20
N VAL A 225 21.91 -3.99 -6.66
CA VAL A 225 21.30 -2.96 -5.81
C VAL A 225 20.11 -3.54 -5.06
N ALA A 226 19.20 -4.27 -5.73
CA ALA A 226 18.05 -4.89 -5.09
C ALA A 226 18.47 -5.92 -4.03
N LEU A 227 19.52 -6.72 -4.28
CA LEU A 227 20.06 -7.65 -3.29
C LEU A 227 20.68 -6.93 -2.09
N ILE A 228 21.44 -5.86 -2.33
CA ILE A 228 22.03 -5.06 -1.25
C ILE A 228 20.92 -4.47 -0.40
N VAL A 229 19.87 -3.90 -1.01
CA VAL A 229 18.71 -3.36 -0.29
C VAL A 229 18.02 -4.45 0.53
N ALA A 230 17.83 -5.66 -0.01
CA ALA A 230 17.24 -6.76 0.74
C ALA A 230 18.11 -7.19 1.94
N ILE A 231 19.44 -7.29 1.76
CA ILE A 231 20.36 -7.69 2.83
C ILE A 231 20.40 -6.60 3.92
N VAL A 232 20.53 -5.34 3.52
CA VAL A 232 20.52 -4.20 4.45
C VAL A 232 19.19 -4.16 5.20
N GLY A 233 18.07 -4.36 4.50
CA GLY A 233 16.73 -4.37 5.07
C GLY A 233 16.51 -5.42 6.15
N VAL A 234 17.14 -6.60 6.06
CA VAL A 234 17.05 -7.61 7.13
C VAL A 234 18.09 -7.40 8.23
N VAL A 235 19.35 -7.14 7.85
CA VAL A 235 20.45 -7.02 8.83
C VAL A 235 20.27 -5.81 9.73
N PHE A 236 19.85 -4.69 9.15
CA PHE A 236 19.65 -3.43 9.86
C PHE A 236 18.18 -3.15 10.17
N ASN A 237 17.30 -4.16 10.07
CA ASN A 237 15.86 -3.98 10.30
C ASN A 237 15.57 -3.25 11.62
N ASN A 238 16.05 -3.80 12.73
CA ASN A 238 15.84 -3.23 14.06
C ASN A 238 16.42 -1.81 14.17
N ALA A 239 17.64 -1.59 13.66
CA ALA A 239 18.30 -0.28 13.73
C ALA A 239 17.57 0.79 12.89
N MET A 240 17.04 0.41 11.71
CA MET A 240 16.23 1.31 10.88
C MET A 240 14.89 1.61 11.53
N THR A 241 14.25 0.60 12.12
CA THR A 241 13.01 0.77 12.87
C THR A 241 13.22 1.71 14.05
N ASP A 242 14.24 1.46 14.89
CA ASP A 242 14.56 2.30 16.05
C ASP A 242 14.89 3.76 15.67
N TYR A 243 15.51 3.98 14.49
CA TYR A 243 15.78 5.32 13.99
C TYR A 243 14.53 6.06 13.49
N LEU A 244 13.55 5.32 12.97
CA LEU A 244 12.32 5.90 12.43
C LEU A 244 11.26 6.16 13.51
N PHE A 245 11.38 5.51 14.67
CA PHE A 245 10.55 5.71 15.87
C PHE A 245 11.00 6.91 16.70
#